data_AF-A0A3M7ILA6-F1
#
_entry.id   AF-A0A3M7ILA6-F1
#
_cell.length_a   1.000
_cell.length_b   1.000
_cell.length_c   1.000
_cell.angle_alpha   90.00
_cell.angle_beta   90.00
_cell.angle_gamma   90.00
#
_symmetry.space_group_name_H-M   'P 1'
#
loop_
_entity.id
_entity.type
_entity.pdbx_description
1 polymer ?
#
loop_
_entity_poly.entity_id
_entity_poly.type
_entity_poly.pdbx_seq_one_letter_code
_entity_poly.pdbx_strand_id
1 'polypeptide(L)'
;MAVTLLSLPYDARHAIYQQLFPPHDQIYIQAFAGQLRFISPGDGLALQLFLVCKDLSAEARAYLYNGYLFNIVGTKNDCLKAYKSFETILHRHARHPVRINAFSNGQHSATMCISMQAGDAKMDVLNRRRRGEARTIREMELEQSHQTEETSSTIFSHISIVAAFCAIFLAMLALALPRLGQSPLQYVLHERF
;
A
#
# COMPACT_ATOMS: atom_id res chain seq x y z
N MET A 1 -38.09 8.37 -29.53
CA MET A 1 -36.89 9.21 -29.37
C MET A 1 -36.17 8.79 -28.11
N ALA A 2 -34.90 8.39 -28.19
CA ALA A 2 -34.14 8.04 -26.99
C ALA A 2 -33.75 9.34 -26.26
N VAL A 3 -34.21 9.50 -25.02
CA VAL A 3 -33.82 10.62 -24.16
C VAL A 3 -32.37 10.40 -23.76
N THR A 4 -31.49 11.28 -24.20
CA THR A 4 -30.08 11.28 -23.77
C THR A 4 -29.97 11.82 -22.36
N LEU A 5 -29.23 11.17 -21.45
CA LEU A 5 -29.12 11.63 -20.05
C LEU A 5 -28.70 13.12 -19.94
N LEU A 6 -27.84 13.57 -20.85
CA LEU A 6 -27.33 14.95 -20.90
C LEU A 6 -28.39 16.00 -21.26
N SER A 7 -29.50 15.60 -21.90
CA SER A 7 -30.59 16.52 -22.22
C SER A 7 -31.56 16.75 -21.06
N LEU A 8 -31.41 16.02 -19.95
CA LEU A 8 -32.21 16.23 -18.74
C LEU A 8 -31.72 17.46 -17.98
N PRO A 9 -32.59 18.17 -17.23
CA PRO A 9 -32.15 19.22 -16.29
C PRO A 9 -31.16 18.69 -15.23
N TYR A 10 -30.31 19.56 -14.71
CA TYR A 10 -29.27 19.16 -13.74
C TYR A 10 -29.84 18.42 -12.52
N ASP A 11 -30.96 18.88 -11.97
CA ASP A 11 -31.58 18.28 -10.78
C ASP A 11 -32.01 16.82 -11.02
N ALA A 12 -32.53 16.54 -12.22
CA ALA A 12 -32.89 15.18 -12.62
C ALA A 12 -31.63 14.31 -12.81
N ARG A 13 -30.57 14.84 -13.41
CA ARG A 13 -29.28 14.13 -13.55
C ARG A 13 -28.65 13.85 -12.19
N HIS A 14 -28.71 14.83 -11.28
CA HIS A 14 -28.23 14.71 -9.91
C HIS A 14 -28.98 13.61 -9.15
N ALA A 15 -30.31 13.57 -9.23
CA ALA A 15 -31.11 12.50 -8.61
C ALA A 15 -30.74 11.12 -9.17
N ILE A 16 -30.46 11.02 -10.47
CA ILE A 16 -29.99 9.78 -11.09
C ILE A 16 -28.61 9.39 -10.54
N TYR A 17 -27.67 10.34 -10.42
CA TYR A 17 -26.35 10.05 -9.81
C TYR A 17 -26.46 9.60 -8.36
N GLN A 18 -27.36 10.17 -7.56
CA GLN A 18 -27.60 9.71 -6.19
C GLN A 18 -28.12 8.27 -6.10
N GLN A 19 -28.83 7.79 -7.13
CA GLN A 19 -29.28 6.39 -7.21
C GLN A 19 -28.17 5.45 -7.73
N LEU A 20 -27.26 5.96 -8.57
CA LEU A 20 -26.23 5.17 -9.22
C LEU A 20 -24.93 5.05 -8.42
N PHE A 21 -24.63 6.04 -7.59
CA PHE A 21 -23.45 6.05 -6.73
C PHE A 21 -23.83 5.73 -5.28
N PRO A 22 -22.90 5.22 -4.46
CA PRO A 22 -23.17 4.90 -3.07
C PRO A 22 -23.78 6.11 -2.32
N PRO A 23 -24.78 5.91 -1.44
CA PRO A 23 -25.40 7.00 -0.69
C PRO A 23 -24.50 7.52 0.44
N HIS A 24 -23.38 6.83 0.71
CA HIS A 24 -22.45 7.17 1.78
C HIS A 24 -21.53 8.33 1.37
N ASP A 25 -21.27 9.28 2.28
CA ASP A 25 -20.33 10.38 2.05
C ASP A 25 -18.85 9.95 1.87
N GLN A 26 -18.56 8.65 2.05
CA GLN A 26 -17.21 8.11 2.11
C GLN A 26 -17.06 6.86 1.26
N ILE A 27 -15.94 6.77 0.55
CA ILE A 27 -15.54 5.60 -0.22
C ILE A 27 -14.24 5.07 0.36
N TYR A 28 -14.23 3.82 0.82
CA TYR A 28 -13.02 3.16 1.28
C TYR A 28 -12.35 2.43 0.13
N ILE A 29 -11.02 2.51 0.07
CA ILE A 29 -10.20 1.89 -0.96
C ILE A 29 -9.07 1.16 -0.25
N GLN A 30 -9.01 -0.16 -0.39
CA GLN A 30 -7.88 -0.92 0.11
C GLN A 30 -6.69 -0.85 -0.85
N ALA A 31 -5.53 -0.50 -0.31
CA ALA A 31 -4.25 -0.63 -1.00
C ALA A 31 -3.64 -2.01 -0.70
N PHE A 32 -3.33 -2.78 -1.76
CA PHE A 32 -2.69 -4.08 -1.70
C PHE A 32 -1.55 -4.16 -2.72
N ALA A 33 -0.28 -4.22 -2.29
CA ALA A 33 0.85 -4.61 -3.13
C ALA A 33 0.83 -4.06 -4.59
N GLY A 34 0.48 -2.78 -4.77
CA GLY A 34 0.41 -2.11 -6.08
C GLY A 34 -0.98 -2.10 -6.76
N GLN A 35 -2.03 -2.61 -6.13
CA GLN A 35 -3.42 -2.55 -6.59
C GLN A 35 -4.30 -1.79 -5.60
N LEU A 36 -5.28 -1.06 -6.14
CA LEU A 36 -6.36 -0.43 -5.37
C LEU A 36 -7.64 -1.26 -5.56
N ARG A 37 -8.27 -1.65 -4.45
CA ARG A 37 -9.58 -2.32 -4.45
C ARG A 37 -10.57 -1.49 -3.67
N PHE A 38 -11.71 -1.17 -4.27
CA PHE A 38 -12.77 -0.46 -3.55
C PHE A 38 -13.37 -1.37 -2.47
N ILE A 39 -13.39 -0.89 -1.23
CA ILE A 39 -14.18 -1.45 -0.14
C ILE A 39 -15.49 -0.66 -0.12
N SER A 40 -16.44 -1.04 -0.98
CA SER A 40 -17.77 -0.43 -0.97
C SER A 40 -18.61 -1.07 0.14
N PRO A 41 -19.24 -0.30 1.04
CA PRO A 41 -20.36 -0.80 1.82
C PRO A 41 -21.57 -0.88 0.89
N GLY A 42 -21.88 -2.07 0.36
CA GLY A 42 -22.99 -2.30 -0.57
C GLY A 42 -22.57 -2.48 -2.04
N ASP A 43 -23.55 -2.86 -2.88
CA ASP A 43 -23.39 -3.19 -4.31
C ASP A 43 -22.46 -2.18 -4.98
N GLY A 44 -21.34 -2.71 -5.52
CA GLY A 44 -20.16 -1.91 -5.83
C GLY A 44 -20.44 -0.69 -6.70
N LEU A 45 -19.55 0.31 -6.61
CA LEU A 45 -19.48 1.43 -7.55
C LEU A 45 -19.72 0.91 -8.97
N ALA A 46 -20.81 1.33 -9.59
CA ALA A 46 -21.15 0.94 -10.96
C ALA A 46 -20.21 1.63 -11.95
N LEU A 47 -18.94 1.19 -11.97
CA LEU A 47 -17.87 1.66 -12.85
C LEU A 47 -18.24 1.50 -14.35
N GLN A 48 -19.27 0.69 -14.65
CA GLN A 48 -19.81 0.47 -15.98
C GLN A 48 -20.38 1.76 -16.62
N LEU A 49 -20.81 2.75 -15.82
CA LEU A 49 -21.28 4.05 -16.34
C LEU A 49 -20.18 4.83 -17.07
N PHE A 50 -18.91 4.58 -16.76
CA PHE A 50 -17.81 5.30 -17.39
C PHE A 50 -17.55 4.91 -18.84
N LEU A 51 -18.20 3.85 -19.33
CA LEU A 51 -17.94 3.24 -20.64
C LEU A 51 -18.95 3.63 -21.74
N VAL A 52 -20.03 4.37 -21.42
CA VAL A 52 -21.18 4.52 -22.34
C VAL A 52 -21.05 5.73 -23.28
N CYS A 53 -20.56 6.90 -22.82
CA CYS A 53 -20.31 8.09 -23.64
C CYS A 53 -19.29 9.01 -22.94
N LYS A 54 -18.41 9.69 -23.71
CA LYS A 54 -17.32 10.52 -23.17
C LYS A 54 -17.83 11.66 -22.27
N ASP A 55 -18.88 12.35 -22.68
CA ASP A 55 -19.41 13.50 -21.95
C ASP A 55 -20.15 13.07 -20.68
N LEU A 56 -20.94 12.00 -20.77
CA LEU A 56 -21.57 11.40 -19.61
C LEU A 56 -20.55 10.86 -18.61
N SER A 57 -19.48 10.23 -19.10
CA SER A 57 -18.36 9.74 -18.30
C SER A 57 -17.65 10.90 -17.61
N ALA A 58 -17.46 12.04 -18.27
CA ALA A 58 -16.86 13.23 -17.68
C ALA A 58 -17.73 13.84 -16.58
N GLU A 59 -19.04 13.98 -16.79
CA GLU A 59 -19.97 14.51 -15.78
C GLU A 59 -20.08 13.57 -14.57
N ALA A 60 -20.22 12.27 -14.81
CA ALA A 60 -20.27 11.25 -13.77
C ALA A 60 -18.98 11.21 -12.93
N ARG A 61 -17.80 11.33 -13.57
CA ARG A 61 -16.52 11.45 -12.85
C ARG A 61 -16.44 12.73 -12.04
N ALA A 62 -16.89 13.86 -12.59
CA ALA A 62 -16.92 15.11 -11.86
C ALA A 62 -17.83 15.01 -10.62
N TYR A 63 -19.00 14.38 -10.72
CA TYR A 63 -19.85 14.11 -9.57
C TYR A 63 -19.14 13.23 -8.52
N LEU A 64 -18.58 12.10 -8.95
CA LEU A 64 -17.89 11.15 -8.06
C LEU A 64 -16.69 11.78 -7.34
N TYR A 65 -15.76 12.42 -8.07
CA TYR A 65 -14.52 12.91 -7.47
C TYR A 65 -14.69 14.17 -6.62
N ASN A 66 -15.84 14.84 -6.69
CA ASN A 66 -16.16 16.01 -5.87
C ASN A 66 -17.19 15.70 -4.77
N GLY A 67 -17.93 14.60 -4.87
CA GLY A 67 -19.01 14.26 -3.93
C GLY A 67 -18.57 13.50 -2.69
N TYR A 68 -17.38 12.88 -2.69
CA TYR A 68 -17.00 11.87 -1.71
C TYR A 68 -15.66 12.15 -1.02
N LEU A 69 -15.55 11.69 0.22
CA LEU A 69 -14.29 11.56 0.95
C LEU A 69 -13.71 10.17 0.70
N PHE A 70 -12.58 10.10 0.00
CA PHE A 70 -11.90 8.84 -0.32
C PHE A 70 -10.92 8.46 0.78
N ASN A 71 -11.04 7.25 1.31
CA ASN A 71 -10.20 6.73 2.38
C ASN A 71 -9.36 5.57 1.85
N ILE A 72 -8.08 5.81 1.59
CA ILE A 72 -7.13 4.77 1.20
C ILE A 72 -6.60 4.11 2.47
N VAL A 73 -6.92 2.84 2.68
CA VAL A 73 -6.54 2.05 3.86
C VAL A 73 -5.67 0.87 3.47
N GLY A 74 -4.73 0.48 4.33
CA GLY A 74 -3.81 -0.61 4.02
C GLY A 74 -2.54 -0.54 4.86
N THR A 75 -1.50 -1.22 4.40
CA THR A 75 -0.17 -1.08 5.02
C THR A 75 0.39 0.31 4.73
N LYS A 76 1.27 0.82 5.61
CA LYS A 76 1.93 2.12 5.40
C LYS A 76 2.58 2.24 4.01
N ASN A 77 3.25 1.18 3.56
CA ASN A 77 3.92 1.13 2.26
C ASN A 77 2.94 1.16 1.09
N ASP A 78 1.91 0.33 1.16
CA ASP A 78 0.92 0.24 0.08
C ASP A 78 0.10 1.52 -0.03
N CYS A 79 -0.30 2.11 1.10
CA CYS A 79 -0.97 3.41 1.13
C CYS A 79 -0.10 4.50 0.52
N LEU A 80 1.18 4.60 0.92
CA LEU A 80 2.12 5.61 0.41
C LEU A 80 2.40 5.46 -1.10
N LYS A 81 2.42 4.23 -1.62
CA LYS A 81 2.54 4.00 -3.06
C LYS A 81 1.27 4.34 -3.83
N ALA A 82 0.12 3.95 -3.29
CA ALA A 82 -1.13 4.05 -4.00
C ALA A 82 -1.74 5.46 -3.99
N TYR A 83 -1.51 6.26 -2.93
CA TYR A 83 -2.10 7.59 -2.84
C TYR A 83 -1.62 8.54 -3.94
N LYS A 84 -0.33 8.49 -4.34
CA LYS A 84 0.23 9.40 -5.38
C LYS A 84 -0.49 9.23 -6.72
N SER A 85 -0.76 7.98 -7.09
CA SER A 85 -1.52 7.65 -8.30
C SER A 85 -2.97 8.16 -8.20
N PHE A 86 -3.61 7.96 -7.04
CA PHE A 86 -4.98 8.40 -6.83
C PHE A 86 -5.10 9.93 -6.72
N GLU A 87 -4.11 10.60 -6.14
CA GLU A 87 -3.97 12.06 -6.04
C GLU A 87 -3.98 12.69 -7.42
N THR A 88 -3.19 12.13 -8.34
CA THR A 88 -3.16 12.59 -9.74
C THR A 88 -4.54 12.47 -10.41
N ILE A 89 -5.27 11.38 -10.15
CA ILE A 89 -6.62 11.17 -10.68
C ILE A 89 -7.60 12.17 -10.07
N LEU A 90 -7.52 12.38 -8.76
CA LEU A 90 -8.39 13.29 -8.04
C LEU A 90 -8.17 14.73 -8.51
N HIS A 91 -6.92 15.20 -8.64
CA HIS A 91 -6.60 16.51 -9.20
C HIS A 91 -7.11 16.71 -10.63
N ARG A 92 -7.09 15.66 -11.46
CA ARG A 92 -7.58 15.73 -12.84
C ARG A 92 -9.09 15.98 -12.92
N HIS A 93 -9.86 15.54 -11.92
CA HIS A 93 -11.32 15.57 -11.96
C HIS A 93 -11.95 16.46 -10.88
N ALA A 94 -11.16 16.93 -9.92
CA ALA A 94 -11.59 17.86 -8.89
C ALA A 94 -11.85 19.25 -9.49
N ARG A 95 -12.94 19.88 -9.05
CA ARG A 95 -13.26 21.28 -9.33
C ARG A 95 -12.72 22.23 -8.25
N HIS A 96 -12.22 21.66 -7.16
CA HIS A 96 -11.78 22.37 -5.96
C HIS A 96 -10.37 21.90 -5.55
N PRO A 97 -9.67 22.67 -4.69
CA PRO A 97 -8.39 22.23 -4.13
C PRO A 97 -8.52 20.86 -3.47
N VAL A 98 -7.59 19.96 -3.79
CA VAL A 98 -7.52 18.64 -3.17
C VAL A 98 -6.86 18.76 -1.80
N ARG A 99 -7.49 18.17 -0.78
CA ARG A 99 -6.93 18.05 0.56
C ARG A 99 -6.59 16.59 0.86
N ILE A 100 -5.47 16.39 1.53
CA ILE A 100 -4.93 15.07 1.87
C ILE A 100 -4.56 15.06 3.35
N ASN A 101 -5.16 14.14 4.09
CA ASN A 101 -4.94 13.98 5.52
C ASN A 101 -4.53 12.53 5.81
N ALA A 102 -3.38 12.32 6.43
CA ALA A 102 -2.91 10.99 6.81
C ALA A 102 -3.14 10.70 8.29
N PHE A 103 -3.51 9.47 8.57
CA PHE A 103 -3.78 8.97 9.91
C PHE A 103 -3.05 7.66 10.13
N SER A 104 -2.28 7.60 11.22
CA SER A 104 -1.62 6.39 11.67
C SER A 104 -2.42 5.72 12.77
N ASN A 105 -2.45 4.40 12.80
CA ASN A 105 -3.05 3.61 13.89
C ASN A 105 -2.11 3.47 15.11
N GLY A 106 -1.02 4.24 15.15
CA GLY A 106 -0.02 4.25 16.23
C GLY A 106 1.40 3.97 15.71
N GLN A 107 2.40 4.27 16.54
CA GLN A 107 3.82 4.20 16.16
C GLN A 107 4.25 2.80 15.68
N HIS A 108 3.77 1.75 16.34
CA HIS A 108 4.08 0.36 16.00
C HIS A 108 3.10 -0.28 15.00
N SER A 109 2.08 0.46 14.54
CA SER A 109 1.14 -0.10 13.58
C SER A 109 1.77 -0.17 12.19
N ALA A 110 1.59 -1.31 11.51
CA ALA A 110 1.94 -1.45 10.09
C ALA A 110 0.90 -0.80 9.16
N THR A 111 -0.24 -0.36 9.69
CA THR A 111 -1.39 0.11 8.91
C THR A 111 -1.64 1.61 9.07
N MET A 112 -2.19 2.22 8.03
CA MET A 112 -2.57 3.63 8.03
C MET A 112 -3.80 3.88 7.16
N CYS A 113 -4.32 5.11 7.25
CA CYS A 113 -5.37 5.63 6.40
C CYS A 113 -4.94 6.97 5.80
N ILE A 114 -5.10 7.15 4.49
CA ILE A 114 -4.94 8.44 3.81
C ILE A 114 -6.31 8.86 3.31
N SER A 115 -6.82 9.98 3.82
CA SER A 115 -8.11 10.53 3.46
C SER A 115 -7.94 11.68 2.48
N MET A 116 -8.68 11.67 1.39
CA MET A 116 -8.55 12.60 0.26
C MET A 116 -9.92 13.12 -0.17
N GLN A 117 -10.02 14.42 -0.41
CA GLN A 117 -11.27 15.07 -0.83
C GLN A 117 -10.99 16.31 -1.69
N ALA A 118 -11.95 16.69 -2.53
CA ALA A 118 -11.96 17.97 -3.22
C ALA A 118 -12.78 18.99 -2.42
N GLY A 119 -12.17 20.13 -2.09
CA GLY A 119 -12.81 21.20 -1.32
C GLY A 119 -13.03 20.87 0.16
N ASP A 120 -13.87 21.69 0.81
CA ASP A 120 -13.96 21.74 2.27
C ASP A 120 -15.23 21.08 2.83
N ALA A 121 -16.22 20.79 1.97
CA ALA A 121 -17.54 20.31 2.37
C ALA A 121 -17.53 19.00 3.18
N LYS A 122 -16.45 18.22 3.08
CA LYS A 122 -16.29 16.93 3.79
C LYS A 122 -15.30 16.98 4.95
N MET A 123 -14.75 18.15 5.29
CA MET A 123 -13.88 18.32 6.46
C MET A 123 -14.60 17.96 7.76
N ASP A 124 -15.89 18.27 7.89
CA ASP A 124 -16.68 17.88 9.06
C ASP A 124 -16.82 16.36 9.19
N VAL A 125 -16.98 15.66 8.06
CA VAL A 125 -17.06 14.20 8.02
C VAL A 125 -15.73 13.56 8.44
N LEU A 126 -14.62 14.18 8.04
CA LEU A 126 -13.27 13.79 8.45
C LEU A 126 -13.04 14.04 9.94
N ASN A 127 -13.41 15.22 10.45
CA ASN A 127 -13.19 15.63 11.84
C ASN A 127 -14.09 14.90 12.85
N ARG A 128 -15.29 14.46 12.44
CA ARG A 128 -16.23 13.73 13.31
C ARG A 128 -15.74 12.34 13.73
N ARG A 129 -14.78 11.73 13.02
CA ARG A 129 -14.23 10.40 13.37
C ARG A 129 -12.79 10.52 13.86
N ARG A 130 -12.51 9.94 15.04
CA ARG A 130 -11.13 9.70 15.50
C ARG A 130 -10.52 8.58 14.66
N ARG A 131 -9.83 8.92 13.57
CA ARG A 131 -9.26 7.98 12.57
C ARG A 131 -7.85 7.48 12.91
N GLY A 132 -7.45 7.59 14.17
CA GLY A 132 -6.07 7.41 14.62
C GLY A 132 -5.38 8.75 14.86
N GLU A 133 -4.05 8.72 14.93
CA GLU A 133 -3.21 9.90 15.11
C GLU A 133 -3.01 10.61 13.78
N ALA A 134 -3.35 11.90 13.72
CA ALA A 134 -3.04 12.73 12.55
C ALA A 134 -1.53 12.83 12.40
N ARG A 135 -1.03 12.51 11.20
CA ARG A 135 0.39 12.57 10.84
C ARG A 135 0.53 13.25 9.49
N THR A 136 1.67 13.87 9.25
CA THR A 136 1.98 14.36 7.91
C THR A 136 2.44 13.22 7.01
N ILE A 137 2.19 13.30 5.71
CA ILE A 137 2.68 12.29 4.75
C ILE A 137 4.21 12.16 4.84
N ARG A 138 4.92 13.27 5.04
CA ARG A 138 6.37 13.30 5.20
C ARG A 138 6.85 12.53 6.44
N GLU A 139 6.16 12.68 7.57
CA GLU A 139 6.45 11.87 8.77
C GLU A 139 6.27 10.38 8.49
N MET A 140 5.21 10.01 7.77
CA MET A 140 4.96 8.61 7.41
C MET A 140 6.01 8.04 6.45
N GLU A 141 6.47 8.85 5.49
CA GLU A 141 7.57 8.48 4.58
C GLU A 141 8.90 8.28 5.35
N LEU A 142 9.19 9.14 6.34
CA LEU A 142 10.37 9.01 7.20
C LEU A 142 10.31 7.78 8.11
N GLU A 143 9.15 7.50 8.73
CA GLU A 143 8.97 6.28 9.53
C GLU A 143 9.24 5.01 8.71
N GLN A 144 8.82 4.99 7.44
CA GLN A 144 9.04 3.87 6.53
C GLN A 144 10.50 3.69 6.12
N SER A 145 11.23 4.78 5.88
CA SER A 145 12.65 4.70 5.53
C SER A 145 13.48 4.13 6.69
N HIS A 146 13.22 4.57 7.92
CA HIS A 146 13.92 4.06 9.11
C HIS A 146 13.67 2.57 9.35
N GLN A 147 12.42 2.10 9.20
CA GLN A 147 12.11 0.67 9.34
C GLN A 147 12.84 -0.19 8.29
N THR A 148 13.01 0.33 7.07
CA THR A 148 13.70 -0.38 5.98
C THR A 148 15.22 -0.47 6.24
N GLU A 149 15.82 0.59 6.78
CA GLU A 149 17.23 0.61 7.16
C GLU A 149 17.53 -0.37 8.31
N GLU A 150 16.67 -0.40 9.35
CA GLU A 150 16.79 -1.35 10.46
C GLU A 150 16.67 -2.82 10.02
N THR A 151 15.74 -3.12 9.10
CA THR A 151 15.62 -4.49 8.55
C THR A 151 16.80 -4.86 7.65
N SER A 152 17.32 -3.94 6.84
CA SER A 152 18.47 -4.21 5.98
C SER A 152 19.74 -4.50 6.80
N SER A 153 20.01 -3.69 7.84
CA SER A 153 21.18 -3.84 8.70
C SER A 153 21.15 -5.13 9.51
N THR A 154 19.99 -5.56 10.00
CA THR A 154 19.83 -6.85 10.69
C THR A 154 20.05 -8.04 9.75
N ILE A 155 19.53 -7.99 8.52
CA ILE A 155 19.76 -9.05 7.52
C ILE A 155 21.25 -9.15 7.16
N PHE A 156 21.91 -8.02 6.90
CA PHE A 156 23.36 -7.99 6.62
C PHE A 156 24.19 -8.53 7.79
N SER A 157 23.82 -8.20 9.03
CA SER A 157 24.47 -8.73 10.24
C SER A 157 24.36 -10.25 10.33
N HIS A 158 23.17 -10.81 10.09
CA HIS A 158 22.97 -12.26 10.10
C HIS A 158 23.77 -12.98 9.02
N ILE A 159 23.82 -12.44 7.79
CA ILE A 159 24.64 -13.00 6.70
C ILE A 159 26.13 -12.98 7.09
N SER A 160 26.61 -11.90 7.68
CA SER A 160 28.01 -11.78 8.11
C SER A 160 28.37 -12.77 9.22
N ILE A 161 27.48 -13.02 10.18
CA ILE A 161 27.70 -13.99 11.27
C ILE A 161 27.75 -15.41 10.72
N VAL A 162 26.82 -15.78 9.82
CA VAL A 162 26.80 -17.11 9.20
C VAL A 162 28.06 -17.34 8.35
N ALA A 163 28.48 -16.34 7.57
CA ALA A 163 29.71 -16.42 6.79
C ALA A 163 30.96 -16.59 7.68
N ALA A 164 31.03 -15.87 8.80
CA ALA A 164 32.11 -16.02 9.77
C ALA A 164 32.14 -17.42 10.40
N PHE A 165 30.97 -17.96 10.77
CA PHE A 165 30.86 -19.33 11.27
C PHE A 165 31.31 -20.38 10.26
N CYS A 166 30.90 -20.24 8.99
CA CYS A 166 31.34 -21.13 7.91
C CYS A 166 32.85 -21.07 7.70
N ALA A 167 33.45 -19.87 7.72
CA ALA A 167 34.90 -19.70 7.57
C ALA A 167 35.69 -20.36 8.71
N ILE A 168 35.24 -20.18 9.96
CA ILE A 168 35.85 -20.82 11.14
C ILE A 168 35.72 -22.35 11.05
N PHE A 169 34.55 -22.86 10.66
CA PHE A 169 34.33 -24.29 10.50
C PHE A 169 35.24 -24.91 9.43
N LEU A 170 35.36 -24.26 8.27
CA LEU A 170 36.25 -24.71 7.19
C LEU A 170 37.73 -24.67 7.61
N ALA A 171 38.15 -23.63 8.34
CA ALA A 171 39.50 -23.55 8.87
C ALA A 171 39.80 -24.68 9.88
N MET A 172 38.84 -24.99 10.77
CA MET A 172 38.95 -26.10 11.71
C MET A 172 39.00 -27.46 11.00
N LEU A 173 38.21 -27.63 9.94
CA LEU A 173 38.21 -28.86 9.14
C LEU A 173 39.56 -29.05 8.43
N ALA A 174 40.11 -27.98 7.84
CA ALA A 174 41.42 -27.98 7.19
C ALA A 174 42.57 -28.28 8.17
N LEU A 175 42.45 -27.89 9.44
CA LEU A 175 43.42 -28.22 10.49
C LEU A 175 43.28 -29.65 11.02
N ALA A 176 42.08 -30.23 10.97
CA ALA A 176 41.81 -31.59 11.45
C ALA A 176 42.12 -32.69 10.42
N LEU A 177 41.89 -32.43 9.12
CA LEU A 177 42.15 -33.42 8.05
C LEU A 177 43.58 -34.00 8.01
N PRO A 178 44.67 -33.20 8.17
CA PRO A 178 46.02 -33.75 8.14
C PRO A 178 46.34 -34.68 9.31
N ARG A 179 45.58 -34.60 10.42
CA ARG A 179 45.77 -35.47 11.59
C ARG A 179 45.10 -36.84 11.45
N LEU A 180 44.14 -36.99 10.54
CA LEU A 180 43.46 -38.26 10.25
C LEU A 180 44.21 -39.12 9.21
N GLY A 181 45.14 -38.53 8.45
CA GLY A 181 45.94 -39.23 7.43
C GLY A 181 47.26 -39.84 7.91
N GLN A 182 47.61 -39.69 9.19
CA GLN A 182 48.84 -40.26 9.77
C GLN A 182 48.52 -41.45 10.68
N SER A 183 48.05 -42.55 10.10
CA SER A 183 48.18 -43.87 10.71
C SER A 183 49.44 -44.55 10.16
N PRO A 184 50.44 -44.91 10.98
CA PRO A 184 51.57 -45.68 10.48
C PRO A 184 51.13 -47.14 10.31
N LEU A 185 50.91 -47.55 9.06
CA LEU A 185 50.93 -48.96 8.65
C LEU A 185 52.37 -49.47 8.80
N GLN A 186 52.75 -49.93 10.00
CA GLN A 186 53.95 -50.73 10.17
C GLN A 186 53.67 -52.15 9.65
N TYR A 187 54.07 -52.38 8.40
CA TYR A 187 54.36 -53.71 7.86
C TYR A 187 55.43 -54.38 8.73
N VAL A 188 55.09 -55.48 9.40
CA VAL A 188 56.08 -56.47 9.86
C VAL A 188 55.94 -57.69 8.97
N LEU A 189 56.73 -57.68 7.90
CA LEU A 189 57.05 -58.84 7.09
C LEU A 189 58.07 -59.65 7.91
N HIS A 190 57.66 -60.76 8.53
CA HIS A 190 58.62 -61.71 9.10
C HIS A 190 58.79 -62.88 8.14
N GLU A 191 59.91 -62.84 7.43
CA GLU A 191 60.46 -63.96 6.68
C GLU A 191 60.82 -65.13 7.60
N ARG A 192 60.77 -66.32 7.00
CA ARG A 192 61.06 -67.65 7.54
C ARG A 192 62.44 -67.74 8.20
N PHE A 193 62.56 -68.55 9.25
CA PHE A 193 63.26 -69.84 9.23
C PHE A 193 62.71 -70.76 10.31
#